data_AF-A0A124I7F7-F1
#
_entry.id   AF-A0A124I7F7-F1
#
_cell.length_a   1.000
_cell.length_b   1.000
_cell.length_c   1.000
_cell.angle_alpha   90.00
_cell.angle_beta   90.00
_cell.angle_gamma   90.00
#
_symmetry.space_group_name_H-M   'P 1'
#
loop_
_entity.id
_entity.type
_entity.pdbx_description
1 polymer ?
#
loop_
_entity_poly.entity_id
_entity_poly.type
_entity_poly.pdbx_seq_one_letter_code
_entity_poly.pdbx_strand_id
1 'polypeptide(L)'
;MTARTASHFTTILLGLAVLTPWLFFVASVMSGSLLWLAALNLIGTHVGLLVMLRGYRNDSRALKRWGAATHAATLLLFFVAAAILQ
;
A
#
# COMPACT_ATOMS: atom_id res chain seq x y z
N MET A 1 -11.77 -23.11 -13.31
CA MET A 1 -12.46 -21.96 -12.72
C MET A 1 -11.58 -21.19 -11.71
N THR A 2 -10.26 -21.14 -11.92
CA THR A 2 -9.28 -20.75 -10.88
C THR A 2 -8.48 -19.49 -11.23
N ALA A 3 -8.09 -19.29 -12.49
CA ALA A 3 -7.28 -18.13 -12.88
C ALA A 3 -8.04 -16.79 -12.89
N ARG A 4 -9.30 -16.79 -13.34
CA ARG A 4 -10.12 -15.55 -13.42
C ARG A 4 -10.50 -15.03 -12.03
N THR A 5 -10.85 -15.91 -11.11
CA THR A 5 -11.19 -15.57 -9.72
C THR A 5 -9.99 -15.04 -8.96
N ALA A 6 -8.80 -15.65 -9.15
CA ALA A 6 -7.56 -15.16 -8.57
C ALA A 6 -7.18 -13.75 -9.10
N SER A 7 -7.42 -13.49 -10.40
CA SER A 7 -7.20 -12.17 -10.98
C SER A 7 -8.11 -11.10 -10.37
N HIS A 8 -9.40 -11.40 -10.19
CA HIS A 8 -10.33 -10.46 -9.55
C HIS A 8 -9.97 -10.20 -8.09
N PHE A 9 -9.63 -11.25 -7.34
CA PHE A 9 -9.21 -11.12 -5.94
C PHE A 9 -7.96 -10.25 -5.79
N THR A 10 -6.97 -10.46 -6.66
CA THR A 10 -5.74 -9.64 -6.68
C THR A 10 -6.04 -8.18 -7.02
N THR A 11 -6.96 -7.94 -7.96
CA THR A 11 -7.36 -6.58 -8.36
C THR A 11 -8.06 -5.85 -7.21
N ILE A 12 -8.96 -6.53 -6.49
CA ILE A 12 -9.66 -5.98 -5.33
C ILE A 12 -8.66 -5.66 -4.21
N LEU A 13 -7.74 -6.58 -3.91
CA LEU A 13 -6.67 -6.37 -2.93
C LEU A 13 -5.78 -5.18 -3.30
N LEU A 14 -5.43 -5.03 -4.58
CA LEU A 14 -4.62 -3.90 -5.05
C LEU A 14 -5.39 -2.58 -4.88
N GLY A 15 -6.68 -2.57 -5.23
CA GLY A 15 -7.55 -1.41 -5.03
C GLY A 15 -7.65 -1.02 -3.57
N LEU A 16 -7.86 -1.99 -2.67
CA LEU A 16 -7.86 -1.77 -1.22
C LEU A 16 -6.52 -1.24 -0.71
N ALA A 17 -5.41 -1.79 -1.19
CA ALA A 17 -4.07 -1.35 -0.81
C ALA A 17 -3.78 0.12 -1.19
N VAL A 18 -4.37 0.61 -2.28
CA VAL A 18 -4.28 2.01 -2.71
C VAL A 18 -5.27 2.91 -1.96
N LEU A 19 -6.51 2.44 -1.73
CA LEU A 19 -7.56 3.21 -1.08
C LEU A 19 -7.31 3.40 0.42
N THR A 20 -6.74 2.41 1.10
CA THR A 20 -6.56 2.42 2.56
C THR A 20 -5.68 3.59 3.03
N PRO A 21 -4.50 3.87 2.45
CA PRO A 21 -3.68 5.03 2.79
C PRO A 21 -4.40 6.37 2.59
N TRP A 22 -5.23 6.49 1.55
CA TRP A 22 -6.00 7.69 1.26
C TRP A 22 -7.10 7.94 2.29
N LEU A 23 -7.91 6.91 2.60
CA LEU A 23 -8.96 7.01 3.62
C LEU A 23 -8.37 7.37 4.98
N PHE A 24 -7.23 6.77 5.33
CA PHE A 24 -6.53 7.09 6.56
C PHE A 24 -5.99 8.52 6.56
N PHE A 25 -5.41 8.99 5.47
CA PHE A 25 -4.96 10.38 5.37
C PHE A 25 -6.09 11.36 5.59
N VAL A 26 -7.25 11.13 4.97
CA VAL A 26 -8.45 11.94 5.20
C VAL A 26 -8.89 11.88 6.67
N ALA A 27 -8.92 10.70 7.29
CA ALA A 27 -9.28 10.55 8.70
C ALA A 27 -8.28 11.25 9.66
N SER A 28 -6.98 11.19 9.37
CA SER A 28 -5.94 11.90 10.11
C SER A 28 -6.07 13.41 9.96
N VAL A 29 -6.36 13.91 8.76
CA VAL A 29 -6.63 15.34 8.54
C VAL A 29 -7.88 15.79 9.30
N MET A 30 -8.95 15.01 9.26
CA MET A 30 -10.20 15.32 9.96
C MET A 30 -10.05 15.30 11.50
N SER A 31 -9.26 14.36 12.04
CA SER A 31 -9.03 14.28 13.48
C SER A 31 -7.92 15.22 13.98
N GLY A 32 -7.12 15.80 13.08
CA GLY A 32 -5.92 16.57 13.44
C GLY A 32 -4.79 15.73 14.05
N SER A 33 -4.92 14.40 14.06
CA SER A 33 -3.99 13.47 14.70
C SER A 33 -3.31 12.54 13.70
N LEU A 34 -2.10 12.11 14.03
CA LEU A 34 -1.31 11.15 13.22
C LEU A 34 -1.01 11.63 11.79
N LEU A 35 -1.05 12.94 11.51
CA LEU A 35 -0.76 13.52 10.19
C LEU A 35 0.61 13.11 9.64
N TRP A 36 1.63 13.09 10.49
CA TRP A 36 2.99 12.68 10.10
C TRP A 36 3.05 11.21 9.68
N LEU A 37 2.34 10.36 10.42
CA LEU A 37 2.18 8.95 10.12
C LEU A 37 1.43 8.76 8.81
N ALA A 38 0.30 9.45 8.63
CA ALA A 38 -0.47 9.39 7.40
C ALA A 38 0.36 9.83 6.18
N ALA A 39 1.17 10.87 6.31
CA ALA A 39 2.08 11.33 5.26
C ALA A 39 3.15 10.28 4.93
N LEU A 40 3.81 9.69 5.94
CA LEU A 40 4.79 8.61 5.75
C LEU A 40 4.17 7.38 5.08
N ASN A 41 2.95 7.00 5.47
CA ASN A 41 2.22 5.91 4.85
C ASN A 41 1.94 6.20 3.37
N LEU A 42 1.49 7.41 3.06
CA LEU A 42 1.21 7.84 1.70
C LEU A 42 2.50 7.76 0.85
N ILE A 43 3.62 8.31 1.35
CA ILE A 43 4.92 8.26 0.67
C ILE A 43 5.36 6.81 0.44
N GLY A 44 5.35 5.96 1.47
CA GLY A 44 5.80 4.58 1.34
C GLY A 44 4.94 3.75 0.38
N THR A 45 3.62 3.98 0.38
CA THR A 45 2.67 3.40 -0.58
C THR A 45 3.06 3.78 -2.02
N HIS A 46 3.28 5.07 -2.29
CA HIS A 46 3.65 5.55 -3.62
C HIS A 46 5.02 5.04 -4.07
N VAL A 47 6.00 4.97 -3.16
CA VAL A 47 7.33 4.41 -3.45
C VAL A 47 7.22 2.92 -3.80
N GLY A 48 6.46 2.13 -3.03
CA GLY A 48 6.22 0.71 -3.32
C GLY A 48 5.54 0.49 -4.67
N LEU A 49 4.53 1.31 -4.99
CA LEU A 49 3.87 1.32 -6.30
C LEU A 49 4.82 1.69 -7.43
N LEU A 50 5.67 2.71 -7.25
CA LEU A 50 6.66 3.12 -8.25
C LEU A 50 7.67 2.00 -8.55
N VAL A 51 8.14 1.29 -7.52
CA VAL A 51 9.04 0.14 -7.67
C VAL A 51 8.33 -0.99 -8.43
N MET A 52 7.06 -1.26 -8.11
CA MET A 52 6.25 -2.26 -8.79
C MET A 52 6.00 -1.90 -10.26
N LEU A 53 5.64 -0.66 -10.56
CA LEU A 53 5.50 -0.09 -11.91
C LEU A 53 6.80 -0.21 -12.71
N ARG A 54 7.94 0.11 -12.09
CA ARG A 54 9.26 -0.08 -12.70
C ARG A 54 9.55 -1.55 -13.00
N GLY A 55 9.09 -2.45 -12.13
CA GLY A 55 9.14 -3.90 -12.36
C GLY A 55 8.28 -4.36 -13.53
N TYR A 56 7.09 -3.79 -13.72
CA TYR A 56 6.28 -4.03 -14.92
C TYR A 56 6.95 -3.52 -16.19
N ARG A 57 7.50 -2.29 -16.16
CA ARG A 57 8.16 -1.69 -17.32
C ARG A 57 9.41 -2.47 -17.76
N ASN A 58 10.18 -3.01 -16.82
CA ASN A 58 11.40 -3.77 -17.11
C ASN A 58 11.16 -5.29 -17.20
N ASP A 59 9.89 -5.71 -17.18
CA ASP A 59 9.42 -7.10 -17.05
C ASP A 59 10.12 -7.96 -15.98
N SER A 60 10.68 -7.29 -14.97
CA SER A 60 11.48 -7.90 -13.92
C SER A 60 10.57 -8.43 -12.82
N ARG A 61 10.47 -9.77 -12.71
CA ARG A 61 9.74 -10.45 -11.64
C ARG A 61 10.26 -10.09 -10.25
N ALA A 62 11.56 -9.86 -10.11
CA ALA A 62 12.17 -9.45 -8.85
C ALA A 62 11.63 -8.08 -8.41
N LEU A 63 11.66 -7.08 -9.29
CA LEU A 63 11.16 -5.73 -8.99
C LEU A 63 9.65 -5.71 -8.68
N LYS A 64 8.84 -6.52 -9.38
CA LYS A 64 7.41 -6.71 -9.07
C LYS A 64 7.22 -7.24 -7.64
N ARG A 65 8.02 -8.24 -7.22
CA ARG A 65 7.95 -8.87 -5.89
C ARG A 65 8.48 -7.93 -4.80
N TRP A 66 9.57 -7.23 -5.04
CA TRP A 66 10.13 -6.24 -4.12
C TRP A 66 9.20 -5.03 -3.92
N GLY A 67 8.57 -4.53 -4.99
CA GLY A 67 7.58 -3.45 -4.91
C GLY A 67 6.34 -3.85 -4.10
N ALA A 68 5.81 -5.05 -4.34
CA ALA A 68 4.72 -5.59 -3.54
C ALA A 68 5.12 -5.81 -2.06
N ALA A 69 6.33 -6.32 -1.81
CA ALA A 69 6.84 -6.55 -0.46
C ALA A 69 7.07 -5.24 0.32
N THR A 70 7.64 -4.21 -0.33
CA THR A 70 7.81 -2.88 0.28
C THR A 70 6.45 -2.26 0.58
N HIS A 71 5.50 -2.32 -0.34
CA HIS A 71 4.15 -1.82 -0.12
C HIS A 71 3.43 -2.55 1.04
N ALA A 72 3.55 -3.88 1.11
CA ALA A 72 2.97 -4.67 2.19
C ALA A 72 3.65 -4.38 3.55
N ALA A 73 4.98 -4.23 3.57
CA ALA A 73 5.73 -3.90 4.77
C ALA A 73 5.40 -2.50 5.29
N THR A 74 5.27 -1.51 4.40
CA THR A 74 4.82 -0.17 4.77
C THR A 74 3.43 -0.21 5.40
N LEU A 75 2.46 -0.89 4.77
CA LEU A 75 1.13 -1.05 5.34
C LEU A 75 1.16 -1.76 6.71
N LEU A 76 1.93 -2.83 6.85
CA LEU A 76 2.05 -3.59 8.09
C LEU A 76 2.64 -2.74 9.23
N LEU A 77 3.81 -2.14 9.00
CA LEU A 77 4.46 -1.24 9.96
C LEU A 77 3.52 -0.10 10.35
N PHE A 78 2.74 0.37 9.38
CA PHE A 78 1.78 1.42 9.60
C PHE A 78 0.60 0.99 10.47
N PHE A 79 0.00 -0.16 10.22
CA PHE A 79 -1.06 -0.72 11.08
C PHE A 79 -0.56 -0.94 12.50
N VAL A 80 0.67 -1.42 12.67
CA VAL A 80 1.29 -1.60 13.99
C VAL A 80 1.48 -0.26 14.68
N ALA A 81 2.03 0.74 14.00
CA ALA A 81 2.22 2.07 14.57
C ALA A 81 0.88 2.72 14.97
N ALA A 82 -0.13 2.65 14.10
CA ALA A 82 -1.46 3.16 14.40
C ALA A 82 -2.08 2.45 15.62
N ALA A 83 -1.95 1.13 15.72
CA ALA A 83 -2.48 0.36 16.86
C ALA A 83 -1.78 0.67 18.19
N ILE A 84 -0.50 1.06 18.17
CA ILE A 84 0.24 1.45 19.39
C ILE A 84 -0.10 2.89 19.83
N LEU A 85 -0.43 3.76 18.87
CA LEU A 85 -0.69 5.18 19.08
C LEU A 85 -2.18 5.54 19.28
N GLN A 86 -3.08 4.57 19.08
CA GLN A 86 -4.50 4.63 19.46
C GLN A 86 -4.68 4.33 20.94
#